data_AF-A0A1V5PRT0-F1
#
_entry.id   AF-A0A1V5PRT0-F1
#
_cell.length_a   1.000
_cell.length_b   1.000
_cell.length_c   1.000
_cell.angle_alpha   90.00
_cell.angle_beta   90.00
_cell.angle_gamma   90.00
#
_symmetry.space_group_name_H-M   'P 1'
#
loop_
_entity.id
_entity.type
_entity.pdbx_description
1 polymer ?
#
loop_
_entity_poly.entity_id
_entity_poly.type
_entity_poly.pdbx_seq_one_letter_code
_entity_poly.pdbx_strand_id
1 'polypeptide(L)'
;MAKEHIKKGGNRIFDLSEIRIETIICEIKKEKLTGLLCLEDNREKGEMYFTGGNIIYAKLGSITGERAIYSFVPWLAGNVTFIPLDEDNFLLPEGVEENVTYETDFLIDYCAKERSSISHMRKIIPSLDSLFEVINSGTPMYIKTAELTVLPWIDGKTSIREIGQEIIRDYPGIIKSIYKLLKNNIICKC
;
A
#
# COMPACT_ATOMS: atom_id res chain seq x y z
N MET A 1 -22.81 -7.53 14.63
CA MET A 1 -23.71 -6.46 14.17
C MET A 1 -22.84 -5.29 13.75
N ALA A 2 -22.52 -5.20 12.46
CA ALA A 2 -21.79 -4.06 11.91
C ALA A 2 -22.80 -2.91 11.73
N LYS A 3 -22.49 -1.74 12.29
CA LYS A 3 -23.34 -0.56 12.16
C LYS A 3 -23.20 -0.01 10.74
N GLU A 4 -24.24 -0.20 9.92
CA GLU A 4 -24.46 0.62 8.73
C GLU A 4 -24.38 2.10 9.09
N HIS A 5 -23.54 2.87 8.39
CA HIS A 5 -23.58 4.32 8.43
C HIS A 5 -23.67 4.90 7.00
N ILE A 6 -24.92 5.01 6.54
CA ILE A 6 -25.59 6.23 6.04
C ILE A 6 -25.16 6.86 4.69
N LYS A 7 -26.18 6.86 3.80
CA LYS A 7 -26.61 7.81 2.75
C LYS A 7 -25.94 7.83 1.37
N LYS A 8 -26.77 7.44 0.38
CA LYS A 8 -26.74 7.95 -1.00
C LYS A 8 -26.57 9.48 -0.98
N GLY A 9 -25.46 9.96 -1.55
CA GLY A 9 -25.16 11.38 -1.77
C GLY A 9 -24.15 12.02 -0.80
N GLY A 10 -23.57 11.27 0.15
CA GLY A 10 -22.55 11.79 1.07
C GLY A 10 -21.21 11.06 0.96
N ASN A 11 -20.14 11.70 1.44
CA ASN A 11 -18.82 11.06 1.58
C ASN A 11 -18.93 9.85 2.52
N ARG A 12 -18.26 8.74 2.18
CA ARG A 12 -18.14 7.57 3.06
C ARG A 12 -16.80 7.61 3.77
N ILE A 13 -16.79 7.41 5.08
CA ILE A 13 -15.58 7.46 5.90
C ILE A 13 -15.35 6.07 6.50
N PHE A 14 -14.11 5.61 6.45
CA PHE A 14 -13.66 4.33 6.99
C PHE A 14 -12.37 4.52 7.79
N ASP A 15 -12.11 3.60 8.72
CA ASP A 15 -10.88 3.53 9.50
C ASP A 15 -10.14 2.21 9.20
N LEU A 16 -8.89 2.30 8.75
CA LEU A 16 -8.07 1.13 8.41
C LEU A 16 -7.73 0.23 9.60
N SER A 17 -7.91 0.72 10.83
CA SER A 17 -7.81 -0.10 12.04
C SER A 17 -9.02 -1.04 12.24
N GLU A 18 -10.15 -0.74 11.60
CA GLU A 18 -11.40 -1.50 11.71
C GLU A 18 -11.70 -2.32 10.46
N ILE A 19 -11.40 -1.77 9.27
CA ILE A 19 -11.71 -2.39 7.97
C ILE A 19 -10.47 -2.39 7.07
N ARG A 20 -10.32 -3.48 6.31
CA ARG A 20 -9.17 -3.67 5.43
C ARG A 20 -9.39 -2.98 4.10
N ILE A 21 -8.31 -2.47 3.49
CA ILE A 21 -8.40 -1.72 2.24
C ILE A 21 -9.02 -2.56 1.09
N GLU A 22 -8.69 -3.85 0.98
CA GLU A 22 -9.28 -4.69 -0.06
C GLU A 22 -10.79 -4.92 0.14
N THR A 23 -11.28 -4.79 1.38
CA THR A 23 -12.72 -4.86 1.68
C THR A 23 -13.44 -3.60 1.22
N ILE A 24 -12.86 -2.42 1.49
CA ILE A 24 -13.39 -1.12 1.00
C ILE A 24 -13.44 -1.11 -0.53
N ILE A 25 -12.35 -1.52 -1.20
CA ILE A 25 -12.29 -1.61 -2.67
C ILE A 25 -13.39 -2.55 -3.20
N CYS A 26 -13.58 -3.71 -2.54
CA CYS A 26 -14.61 -4.68 -2.93
C CYS A 26 -16.03 -4.12 -2.79
N GLU A 27 -16.32 -3.32 -1.77
CA GLU A 27 -17.61 -2.64 -1.60
C GLU A 27 -17.86 -1.62 -2.71
N ILE A 28 -16.88 -0.76 -3.00
CA ILE A 28 -16.95 0.22 -4.10
C ILE A 28 -17.19 -0.46 -5.44
N LYS A 29 -16.47 -1.57 -5.71
CA LYS A 29 -16.63 -2.37 -6.92
C LYS A 29 -18.03 -2.98 -7.05
N LYS A 30 -18.55 -3.60 -5.99
CA LYS A 30 -19.89 -4.23 -5.98
C LYS A 30 -21.00 -3.24 -6.22
N GLU A 31 -20.87 -2.04 -5.66
CA GLU A 31 -21.83 -0.96 -5.83
C GLU A 31 -21.61 -0.17 -7.14
N LYS A 32 -20.57 -0.49 -7.91
CA LYS A 32 -20.18 0.17 -9.16
C LYS A 32 -20.03 1.68 -9.01
N LEU A 33 -19.45 2.13 -7.91
CA LEU A 33 -19.35 3.57 -7.64
C LEU A 33 -18.23 4.22 -8.45
N THR A 34 -18.49 5.44 -8.90
CA THR A 34 -17.50 6.35 -9.50
C THR A 34 -17.13 7.41 -8.46
N GLY A 35 -15.84 7.69 -8.30
CA GLY A 35 -15.38 8.64 -7.29
C GLY A 35 -13.91 8.56 -6.94
N LEU A 36 -13.54 9.34 -5.93
CA LEU A 36 -12.18 9.42 -5.40
C LEU A 36 -12.14 8.81 -4.00
N LEU A 37 -11.22 7.87 -3.80
CA LEU A 37 -10.90 7.32 -2.49
C LEU A 37 -9.59 7.95 -1.99
N CYS A 38 -9.68 8.82 -1.00
CA CYS A 38 -8.53 9.41 -0.32
C CYS A 38 -8.14 8.55 0.87
N LEU A 39 -6.85 8.27 1.05
CA LEU A 39 -6.28 7.52 2.17
C LEU A 39 -5.22 8.37 2.84
N GLU A 40 -5.24 8.44 4.16
CA GLU A 40 -4.26 9.20 4.93
C GLU A 40 -3.94 8.49 6.24
N ASP A 41 -2.66 8.28 6.52
CA ASP A 41 -2.15 8.00 7.86
C ASP A 41 -1.39 9.22 8.41
N ASN A 42 -0.67 9.05 9.50
CA ASN A 42 0.10 10.14 10.12
C ASN A 42 1.36 10.55 9.34
N ARG A 43 1.70 9.87 8.25
CA ARG A 43 2.96 10.00 7.49
C ARG A 43 2.72 10.32 6.03
N GLU A 44 1.72 9.69 5.41
CA GLU A 44 1.49 9.73 3.98
C GLU A 44 0.01 9.90 3.63
N LYS A 45 -0.20 10.45 2.42
CA LYS A 45 -1.50 10.51 1.78
C LYS A 45 -1.42 9.83 0.42
N GLY A 46 -2.50 9.18 0.06
CA GLY A 46 -2.68 8.57 -1.24
C GLY A 46 -4.11 8.66 -1.72
N GLU A 47 -4.28 8.33 -2.99
CA GLU A 47 -5.54 8.47 -3.70
C GLU A 47 -5.74 7.33 -4.69
N MET A 48 -7.00 6.94 -4.87
CA MET A 48 -7.43 6.02 -5.91
C MET A 48 -8.70 6.57 -6.58
N TYR A 49 -8.70 6.67 -7.91
CA TYR A 49 -9.91 7.02 -8.66
C TYR A 49 -10.59 5.77 -9.18
N PHE A 50 -11.92 5.79 -9.10
CA PHE A 50 -12.80 4.73 -9.52
C PHE A 50 -13.77 5.22 -10.58
N THR A 51 -14.02 4.37 -11.59
CA THR A 51 -15.08 4.54 -12.60
C THR A 51 -15.86 3.25 -12.72
N GLY A 52 -17.18 3.30 -12.46
CA GLY A 52 -18.05 2.12 -12.51
C GLY A 52 -17.58 1.00 -11.56
N GLY A 53 -16.95 1.36 -10.44
CA GLY A 53 -16.35 0.45 -9.47
C GLY A 53 -14.96 -0.09 -9.85
N ASN A 54 -14.39 0.30 -10.99
CA ASN A 54 -13.03 -0.09 -11.38
C ASN A 54 -12.02 0.99 -10.99
N ILE A 55 -10.89 0.58 -10.43
CA ILE A 55 -9.76 1.48 -10.19
C ILE A 55 -9.10 1.81 -11.53
N ILE A 56 -9.06 3.09 -11.88
CA ILE A 56 -8.41 3.58 -13.12
C ILE A 56 -7.09 4.33 -12.83
N TYR A 57 -6.95 4.82 -11.61
CA TYR A 57 -5.76 5.55 -11.17
C TYR A 57 -5.47 5.27 -9.70
N ALA A 58 -4.19 5.21 -9.35
CA ALA A 58 -3.74 5.20 -7.97
C ALA A 58 -2.40 5.93 -7.79
N LYS A 59 -2.23 6.56 -6.63
CA LYS A 59 -0.98 7.23 -6.22
C LYS A 59 -0.80 7.23 -4.71
N LEU A 60 0.43 7.05 -4.27
CA LEU A 60 0.90 7.17 -2.89
C LEU A 60 2.28 7.81 -2.91
N GLY A 61 2.34 9.13 -2.67
CA GLY A 61 3.58 9.90 -2.82
C GLY A 61 4.14 9.79 -4.24
N SER A 62 5.34 9.24 -4.40
CA SER A 62 6.00 8.95 -5.69
C SER A 62 5.57 7.62 -6.32
N ILE A 63 4.94 6.72 -5.56
CA ILE A 63 4.50 5.41 -6.04
C ILE A 63 3.16 5.56 -6.76
N THR A 64 3.05 5.05 -7.98
CA THR A 64 1.83 5.17 -8.81
C THR A 64 1.33 3.80 -9.29
N GLY A 65 0.10 3.77 -9.80
CA GLY A 65 -0.52 2.58 -10.40
C GLY A 65 -0.72 1.46 -9.39
N GLU A 66 -0.58 0.20 -9.82
CA GLU A 66 -0.85 -0.98 -9.00
C GLU A 66 0.04 -1.03 -7.75
N ARG A 67 1.30 -0.56 -7.86
CA ARG A 67 2.23 -0.52 -6.71
C ARG A 67 1.73 0.40 -5.61
N ALA A 68 1.05 1.50 -5.95
CA ALA A 68 0.45 2.38 -4.96
C ALA A 68 -0.67 1.65 -4.21
N ILE A 69 -1.54 0.95 -4.94
CA ILE A 69 -2.63 0.14 -4.36
C ILE A 69 -2.07 -0.90 -3.38
N TYR A 70 -1.03 -1.63 -3.79
CA TYR A 70 -0.40 -2.66 -2.96
C TYR A 70 0.27 -2.07 -1.71
N SER A 71 0.70 -0.81 -1.76
CA SER A 71 1.38 -0.14 -0.66
C SER A 71 0.45 0.28 0.49
N PHE A 72 -0.88 0.30 0.26
CA PHE A 72 -1.85 0.46 1.35
C PHE A 72 -2.10 -0.82 2.15
N VAL A 73 -1.81 -2.00 1.59
CA VAL A 73 -1.99 -3.30 2.28
C VAL A 73 -1.26 -3.38 3.63
N PRO A 74 -0.01 -2.87 3.77
CA PRO A 74 0.66 -2.91 5.05
C PRO A 74 0.17 -1.89 6.09
N TRP A 75 -0.67 -0.92 5.72
CA TRP A 75 -1.18 0.08 6.66
C TRP A 75 -2.08 -0.58 7.71
N LEU A 76 -1.89 -0.21 8.98
CA LEU A 76 -2.62 -0.79 10.11
C LEU A 76 -3.64 0.18 10.72
N ALA A 77 -3.53 1.46 10.40
CA ALA A 77 -4.37 2.53 10.85
C ALA A 77 -4.32 3.64 9.80
N GLY A 78 -5.32 4.51 9.80
CA GLY A 78 -5.45 5.60 8.84
C GLY A 78 -6.90 5.84 8.48
N ASN A 79 -7.19 7.06 8.06
CA ASN A 79 -8.52 7.46 7.64
C ASN A 79 -8.66 7.26 6.13
N VAL A 80 -9.81 6.75 5.72
CA VAL A 80 -10.16 6.60 4.32
C VAL A 80 -11.46 7.32 4.07
N THR A 81 -11.49 8.17 3.05
CA THR A 81 -12.70 8.91 2.65
C THR A 81 -12.99 8.64 1.18
N PHE A 82 -14.16 8.09 0.88
CA PHE A 82 -14.68 8.00 -0.47
C PHE A 82 -15.57 9.21 -0.75
N ILE A 83 -15.24 9.93 -1.83
CA ILE A 83 -15.96 11.10 -2.33
C ILE A 83 -16.63 10.66 -3.64
N PRO A 84 -17.96 10.47 -3.65
CA PRO A 84 -18.69 10.14 -4.86
C PRO A 84 -18.54 11.25 -5.89
N LEU A 85 -18.32 10.88 -7.15
CA LEU A 85 -18.30 11.81 -8.28
C LEU A 85 -19.38 11.43 -9.28
N ASP A 86 -19.91 12.42 -9.98
CA ASP A 86 -20.93 12.23 -11.01
C ASP A 86 -20.32 11.48 -12.20
N GLU A 87 -20.86 10.31 -12.52
CA GLU A 87 -20.34 9.42 -13.57
C GLU A 87 -20.41 10.07 -14.95
N ASP A 88 -21.43 10.89 -15.22
CA ASP A 88 -21.65 11.52 -16.52
C ASP A 88 -20.68 12.68 -16.78
N ASN A 89 -20.04 13.21 -15.73
CA ASN A 89 -19.18 14.40 -15.80
C ASN A 89 -17.79 14.18 -15.20
N PHE A 90 -17.47 12.96 -14.78
CA PHE A 90 -16.19 12.67 -14.15
C PHE A 90 -15.08 12.61 -15.20
N LEU A 91 -14.09 13.48 -15.00
CA LEU A 91 -12.80 13.43 -15.66
C LEU A 91 -11.72 13.40 -14.59
N LEU A 92 -10.63 12.68 -14.85
CA LEU A 92 -9.43 12.80 -14.04
C LEU A 92 -8.95 14.26 -14.05
N PRO A 93 -8.29 14.73 -12.96
CA PRO A 93 -7.71 16.06 -12.94
C PRO A 93 -6.74 16.29 -14.12
N GLU A 94 -6.57 17.54 -14.51
CA GLU A 94 -5.65 17.89 -15.61
C GLU A 94 -4.23 17.38 -15.34
N GLY A 95 -3.64 16.71 -16.34
CA GLY A 95 -2.31 16.09 -16.23
C GLY A 95 -2.28 14.73 -15.52
N VAL A 96 -3.44 14.18 -15.14
CA VAL A 96 -3.58 12.84 -14.56
C VAL A 96 -4.15 11.90 -15.62
N GLU A 97 -3.40 10.86 -15.95
CA GLU A 97 -3.80 9.80 -16.88
C GLU A 97 -4.05 8.49 -16.13
N GLU A 98 -4.89 7.61 -16.68
CA GLU A 98 -5.08 6.27 -16.16
C GLU A 98 -3.73 5.54 -16.04
N ASN A 99 -3.49 4.93 -14.88
CA ASN A 99 -2.21 4.28 -14.58
C ASN A 99 -2.39 2.91 -13.92
N VAL A 100 -3.62 2.40 -13.90
CA VAL A 100 -3.96 1.07 -13.41
C VAL A 100 -4.43 0.24 -14.60
N THR A 101 -3.71 -0.84 -14.87
CA THR A 101 -3.90 -1.71 -16.04
C THR A 101 -4.57 -3.03 -15.69
N TYR A 102 -4.50 -3.44 -14.43
CA TYR A 102 -5.11 -4.68 -13.97
C TYR A 102 -6.56 -4.50 -13.55
N GLU A 103 -7.36 -5.53 -13.83
CA GLU A 103 -8.74 -5.61 -13.37
C GLU A 103 -8.84 -5.50 -11.86
N THR A 104 -9.86 -4.76 -11.39
CA THR A 104 -10.03 -4.49 -9.95
C THR A 104 -10.22 -5.76 -9.13
N ASP A 105 -10.90 -6.78 -9.68
CA ASP A 105 -11.06 -8.08 -9.00
C ASP A 105 -9.71 -8.79 -8.79
N PHE A 106 -8.81 -8.72 -9.78
CA PHE A 106 -7.45 -9.25 -9.63
C PHE A 106 -6.67 -8.49 -8.55
N LEU A 107 -6.80 -7.16 -8.49
CA LEU A 107 -6.14 -6.33 -7.50
C LEU A 107 -6.62 -6.62 -6.07
N ILE A 108 -7.93 -6.81 -5.88
CA ILE A 108 -8.53 -7.22 -4.59
C ILE A 108 -7.93 -8.56 -4.13
N ASP A 109 -7.92 -9.56 -5.01
CA ASP A 109 -7.37 -10.88 -4.72
C ASP A 109 -5.87 -10.83 -4.40
N TYR A 110 -5.12 -10.01 -5.15
CA TYR A 110 -3.70 -9.80 -4.92
C TYR A 110 -3.45 -9.17 -3.54
N CYS A 111 -4.18 -8.11 -3.19
CA CYS A 111 -4.07 -7.45 -1.89
C CYS A 111 -4.36 -8.41 -0.73
N ALA A 112 -5.40 -9.23 -0.84
CA ALA A 112 -5.74 -10.25 0.16
C ALA A 112 -4.62 -11.29 0.33
N LYS A 113 -4.04 -11.77 -0.79
CA LYS A 113 -2.90 -12.70 -0.79
C LYS A 113 -1.65 -12.07 -0.18
N GLU A 114 -1.32 -10.84 -0.55
CA GLU A 114 -0.17 -10.11 -0.03
C GLU A 114 -0.29 -9.88 1.47
N ARG A 115 -1.47 -9.48 1.96
CA ARG A 115 -1.73 -9.34 3.39
C ARG A 115 -1.47 -10.63 4.15
N SER A 116 -1.96 -11.76 3.62
CA SER A 116 -1.70 -13.08 4.20
C SER A 116 -0.19 -13.40 4.20
N SER A 117 0.49 -13.13 3.09
CA SER A 117 1.93 -13.34 2.92
C SER A 117 2.75 -12.58 3.96
N ILE A 118 2.47 -11.30 4.20
CA ILE A 118 3.26 -10.47 5.11
C ILE A 118 2.81 -10.57 6.58
N SER A 119 1.67 -11.19 6.87
CA SER A 119 1.08 -11.24 8.22
C SER A 119 2.02 -11.77 9.30
N HIS A 120 2.75 -12.85 9.02
CA HIS A 120 3.70 -13.44 9.97
C HIS A 120 5.00 -12.62 10.10
N MET A 121 5.37 -11.87 9.06
CA MET A 121 6.56 -11.02 9.04
C MET A 121 6.41 -9.83 9.98
N ARG A 122 5.17 -9.39 10.24
CA ARG A 122 4.85 -8.27 11.14
C ARG A 122 5.30 -8.48 12.59
N LYS A 123 5.49 -9.72 13.02
CA LYS A 123 6.07 -10.01 14.35
C LYS A 123 7.49 -9.50 14.49
N ILE A 124 8.23 -9.44 13.38
CA ILE A 124 9.64 -9.00 13.32
C ILE A 124 9.73 -7.56 12.80
N ILE A 125 8.86 -7.21 11.84
CA ILE A 125 8.78 -5.90 11.19
C ILE A 125 7.44 -5.25 11.59
N PRO A 126 7.36 -4.63 12.78
CA PRO A 126 6.08 -4.20 13.36
C PRO A 126 5.42 -3.03 12.61
N SER A 127 6.21 -2.18 11.95
CA SER A 127 5.73 -0.98 11.28
C SER A 127 6.59 -0.64 10.05
N LEU A 128 6.03 0.14 9.12
CA LEU A 128 6.73 0.71 7.97
C LEU A 128 7.82 1.73 8.36
N ASP A 129 7.77 2.22 9.59
CA ASP A 129 8.76 3.13 10.16
C ASP A 129 9.89 2.39 10.89
N SER A 130 9.92 1.05 10.79
CA SER A 130 11.01 0.24 11.36
C SER A 130 12.33 0.54 10.65
N LEU A 131 13.39 0.70 11.44
CA LEU A 131 14.75 0.94 10.97
C LEU A 131 15.59 -0.33 11.12
N PHE A 132 16.52 -0.51 10.18
CA PHE A 132 17.42 -1.65 10.12
C PHE A 132 18.82 -1.20 9.74
N GLU A 133 19.82 -1.95 10.16
CA GLU A 133 21.22 -1.71 9.84
C GLU A 133 21.89 -2.98 9.29
N VAL A 134 22.88 -2.81 8.41
CA VAL A 134 23.65 -3.92 7.88
C VAL A 134 24.62 -4.44 8.93
N ILE A 135 24.63 -5.76 9.12
CA ILE A 135 25.60 -6.43 9.99
C ILE A 135 26.93 -6.51 9.24
N ASN A 136 27.95 -5.82 9.75
CA ASN A 136 29.31 -5.95 9.23
C ASN A 136 30.03 -7.12 9.91
N SER A 137 29.87 -8.33 9.38
CA SER A 137 30.57 -9.52 9.88
C SER A 137 32.01 -9.66 9.36
N GLY A 138 32.42 -8.85 8.39
CA GLY A 138 33.69 -9.02 7.67
C GLY A 138 33.76 -10.29 6.79
N THR A 139 32.66 -11.03 6.63
CA THR A 139 32.61 -12.26 5.82
C THR A 139 31.76 -12.09 4.56
N PRO A 140 32.13 -12.71 3.43
CA PRO A 140 31.27 -12.70 2.24
C PRO A 140 29.89 -13.31 2.54
N MET A 141 28.83 -12.63 2.11
CA MET A 141 27.45 -13.08 2.26
C MET A 141 26.82 -13.29 0.88
N TYR A 142 26.02 -14.35 0.74
CA TYR A 142 25.25 -14.58 -0.48
C TYR A 142 23.89 -13.90 -0.38
N ILE A 143 23.65 -12.96 -1.28
CA ILE A 143 22.43 -12.12 -1.29
C ILE A 143 21.73 -12.31 -2.64
N LYS A 144 20.41 -12.51 -2.63
CA LYS A 144 19.65 -12.68 -3.88
C LYS A 144 19.43 -11.32 -4.55
N THR A 145 19.30 -11.32 -5.88
CA THR A 145 19.15 -10.09 -6.69
C THR A 145 18.00 -9.18 -6.23
N ALA A 146 16.87 -9.74 -5.79
CA ALA A 146 15.72 -8.95 -5.32
C ALA A 146 15.94 -8.25 -3.96
N GLU A 147 16.92 -8.69 -3.18
CA GLU A 147 17.32 -8.09 -1.90
C GLU A 147 18.36 -6.99 -2.11
N LEU A 148 19.20 -7.10 -3.17
CA LEU A 148 20.19 -6.09 -3.54
C LEU A 148 19.60 -4.73 -3.94
N THR A 149 18.32 -4.66 -4.30
CA THR A 149 17.66 -3.38 -4.58
C THR A 149 17.24 -2.63 -3.32
N VAL A 150 17.12 -3.32 -2.19
CA VAL A 150 16.73 -2.75 -0.89
C VAL A 150 17.93 -2.53 0.02
N LEU A 151 18.88 -3.49 0.02
CA LEU A 151 20.04 -3.48 0.91
C LEU A 151 20.85 -2.16 0.93
N PRO A 152 21.12 -1.48 -0.21
CA PRO A 152 21.89 -0.23 -0.20
C PRO A 152 21.24 0.91 0.60
N TRP A 153 19.93 0.81 0.87
CA TRP A 153 19.16 1.81 1.61
C TRP A 153 19.01 1.48 3.09
N ILE A 154 19.57 0.36 3.54
CA ILE A 154 19.51 -0.07 4.94
C ILE A 154 20.71 0.53 5.68
N ASP A 155 20.51 1.70 6.27
CA ASP A 155 21.57 2.54 6.86
C ASP A 155 21.34 2.90 8.34
N GLY A 156 20.33 2.29 8.97
CA GLY A 156 19.91 2.58 10.35
C GLY A 156 19.10 3.87 10.51
N LYS A 157 18.77 4.58 9.42
CA LYS A 157 18.09 5.88 9.44
C LYS A 157 16.90 5.95 8.50
N THR A 158 16.96 5.22 7.39
CA THR A 158 15.93 5.20 6.35
C THR A 158 14.93 4.07 6.62
N SER A 159 13.67 4.44 6.77
CA SER A 159 12.56 3.53 7.04
C SER A 159 12.05 2.82 5.79
N ILE A 160 11.27 1.73 5.96
CA ILE A 160 10.65 0.99 4.86
C ILE A 160 9.84 1.92 3.94
N ARG A 161 9.14 2.87 4.55
CA ARG A 161 8.33 3.87 3.84
C ARG A 161 9.21 4.76 2.95
N GLU A 162 10.25 5.36 3.53
CA GLU A 162 11.20 6.21 2.81
C GLU A 162 11.90 5.44 1.68
N ILE A 163 12.33 4.19 1.94
CA ILE A 163 12.91 3.33 0.91
C ILE A 163 11.94 3.16 -0.26
N GLY A 164 10.66 2.85 0.02
CA GLY A 164 9.67 2.62 -1.04
C GLY A 164 9.35 3.84 -1.86
N GLN A 165 9.31 5.02 -1.23
CA GLN A 165 9.16 6.29 -1.92
C GLN A 165 10.37 6.61 -2.81
N GLU A 166 11.58 6.34 -2.34
CA GLU A 166 12.81 6.67 -3.06
C GLU A 166 13.03 5.75 -4.28
N ILE A 167 12.81 4.44 -4.15
CA ILE A 167 13.03 3.48 -5.25
C ILE A 167 11.77 3.12 -6.04
N ILE A 168 10.64 3.78 -5.74
CA ILE A 168 9.34 3.60 -6.41
C ILE A 168 8.91 2.11 -6.41
N ARG A 169 8.94 1.50 -5.21
CA ARG A 169 8.63 0.09 -4.99
C ARG A 169 7.58 -0.08 -3.91
N ASP A 170 6.72 -1.07 -4.09
CA ASP A 170 5.64 -1.38 -3.17
C ASP A 170 6.16 -1.86 -1.80
N TYR A 171 5.46 -1.45 -0.76
CA TYR A 171 5.82 -1.77 0.62
C TYR A 171 5.82 -3.29 0.94
N PRO A 172 4.85 -4.12 0.49
CA PRO A 172 4.93 -5.57 0.68
C PRO A 172 6.21 -6.19 0.14
N GLY A 173 6.65 -5.77 -1.06
CA GLY A 173 7.89 -6.21 -1.69
C GLY A 173 9.13 -5.89 -0.86
N ILE A 174 9.18 -4.69 -0.26
CA ILE A 174 10.29 -4.26 0.60
C ILE A 174 10.27 -5.03 1.93
N ILE A 175 9.10 -5.18 2.57
CA ILE A 175 8.92 -5.98 3.79
C ILE A 175 9.46 -7.40 3.58
N LYS A 176 9.12 -8.03 2.45
CA LYS A 176 9.61 -9.38 2.10
C LYS A 176 11.13 -9.43 1.91
N SER A 177 11.73 -8.42 1.28
CA SER A 177 13.19 -8.32 1.12
C SER A 177 13.88 -8.16 2.48
N ILE A 178 13.42 -7.23 3.33
CA ILE A 178 13.95 -7.01 4.68
C ILE A 178 13.81 -8.26 5.53
N TYR A 179 12.66 -8.93 5.49
CA TYR A 179 12.43 -10.16 6.25
C TYR A 179 13.44 -11.27 5.88
N LYS A 180 13.76 -11.44 4.60
CA LYS A 180 14.78 -12.40 4.15
C LYS A 180 16.17 -12.01 4.62
N LEU A 181 16.53 -10.73 4.51
CA LEU A 181 17.82 -10.21 4.98
C LEU A 181 18.00 -10.44 6.50
N LEU A 182 16.95 -10.19 7.30
CA LEU A 182 16.92 -10.49 8.74
C LEU A 182 17.11 -11.98 9.01
N LYS A 183 16.39 -12.85 8.29
CA LYS A 183 16.48 -14.31 8.47
C LYS A 183 17.85 -14.87 8.13
N ASN A 184 18.59 -14.21 7.24
CA ASN A 184 19.94 -14.60 6.85
C ASN A 184 21.03 -13.89 7.69
N ASN A 185 20.66 -13.13 8.72
CA ASN A 185 21.58 -12.35 9.56
C ASN A 185 22.47 -11.39 8.75
N ILE A 186 21.92 -10.83 7.67
CA ILE A 186 22.61 -9.81 6.87
C ILE A 186 22.33 -8.41 7.46
N ILE A 187 21.16 -8.23 8.05
CA ILE A 187 20.75 -6.99 8.72
C ILE A 187 20.21 -7.31 10.11
N CYS A 188 20.23 -6.32 11.01
CA CYS A 188 19.54 -6.35 12.29
C CYS A 188 18.60 -5.15 12.44
N LYS A 189 17.66 -5.26 13.38
CA LYS A 189 16.79 -4.16 13.76
C LYS A 189 17.57 -3.22 14.69
N CYS A 190 17.45 -1.91 14.45
CA CYS A 190 17.97 -0.88 15.33
C CYS A 190 17.18 -0.76 16.63
#